data_AF-A0AAV4V6W3-F1
#
_entry.id   AF-A0AAV4V6W3-F1
#
_cell.length_a   1.000
_cell.length_b   1.000
_cell.length_c   1.000
_cell.angle_alpha   90.00
_cell.angle_beta   90.00
_cell.angle_gamma   90.00
#
_symmetry.space_group_name_H-M   'P 1'
#
loop_
_entity.id
_entity.type
_entity.pdbx_description
1 polymer ?
#
loop_
_entity_poly.entity_id
_entity_poly.type
_entity_poly.pdbx_seq_one_letter_code
_entity_poly.pdbx_strand_id
1 'polypeptide(L)'
;MKRFRTELLYPHDREYLVDTINRGQAIRDTPLPFRLPFFGFDFRYIWIHRDGYILFNKGLLEYASPVKFPTPFIRDPTREEDPSLIAPWFSYQDIPNSVEGAGVYSQLVNLASEKNESLKQRIRIDFKDAMIGSADFEPTYAIIVTWKNVTHANRMPSSTLKTNTYQAVIATDEKRTYVMFNYDAINWISDKDNYDGQKGTPPFIGFNAGNRTRAYEFEPYSQQPRVSRLPSLGFGNGLNGRFYFQVDEEIWPGCCIERYLDINWPTRPKLTFFPRYGSMLGGTTVNVTGPCFFDPRSIIRCKFDTLETDGIYRSPNHVSCISPPVMYHGYVDLSVSIDQGPFLFYGKYYIQPPDMVEADVNVLDGSDKLEAPERFTIQWKHEKLTWDVRSPVTVALWGYRETSENYPKLTYIDVLTDDTILVGDRHHSLDLEVYKNRWNWDKLDIHYGFIAINLTEPEILRDGSRQSPVLWSGPLPLGWYFRHQWHRKFGKNWKKDICEDWYYREKSGRPAVGGAGQLCCYDDHGELIRTGDTMYGGRPARAFQFGKHPFKQRMMIPSLSYWLHDVAPYFFCCKWAEGEDDAESCDMFKYWRTSQDCSLYQPPGVASVFGDFHFLTFLIV
;
A
#
# COMPACT_ATOMS: atom_id res chain seq x y z
N MET A 1 32.34 -0.28 4.58
CA MET A 1 30.98 -0.42 3.99
C MET A 1 30.98 -0.79 2.50
N LYS A 2 31.65 -0.07 1.58
CA LYS A 2 31.58 -0.36 0.12
C LYS A 2 31.95 -1.80 -0.30
N ARG A 3 32.91 -2.45 0.37
CA ARG A 3 33.31 -3.85 0.09
C ARG A 3 32.34 -4.91 0.64
N PHE A 4 31.49 -4.55 1.61
CA PHE A 4 30.58 -5.48 2.29
C PHE A 4 29.20 -5.60 1.61
N ARG A 5 28.77 -4.59 0.85
CA ARG A 5 27.54 -4.63 0.06
C ARG A 5 27.69 -5.40 -1.26
N THR A 6 28.91 -5.74 -1.67
CA THR A 6 29.16 -6.47 -2.93
C THR A 6 29.09 -7.99 -2.76
N GLU A 7 29.10 -8.49 -1.52
CA GLU A 7 29.02 -9.92 -1.26
C GLU A 7 27.57 -10.40 -1.31
N LEU A 8 27.34 -11.47 -2.08
CA LEU A 8 26.03 -12.07 -2.21
C LEU A 8 25.63 -12.83 -0.93
N LEU A 9 26.51 -13.69 -0.43
CA LEU A 9 26.24 -14.51 0.74
C LEU A 9 26.62 -13.80 2.04
N TYR A 10 25.88 -14.09 3.10
CA TYR A 10 26.25 -13.75 4.47
C TYR A 10 27.33 -14.70 5.01
N PRO A 11 28.10 -14.29 6.05
CA PRO A 11 29.11 -15.12 6.67
C PRO A 11 28.56 -16.48 7.12
N HIS A 12 29.33 -17.53 6.89
CA HIS A 12 28.96 -18.92 7.22
C HIS A 12 30.21 -19.70 7.63
N ASP A 13 30.86 -19.22 8.68
CA ASP A 13 32.06 -19.83 9.25
C ASP A 13 31.80 -21.25 9.78
N ARG A 14 32.88 -22.00 10.00
CA ARG A 14 32.81 -23.40 10.47
C ARG A 14 32.07 -23.55 11.80
N GLU A 15 32.05 -22.53 12.63
CA GLU A 15 31.32 -22.51 13.92
C GLU A 15 29.80 -22.60 13.74
N TYR A 16 29.27 -22.20 12.57
CA TYR A 16 27.84 -22.28 12.26
C TYR A 16 27.46 -23.57 11.54
N LEU A 17 28.41 -24.48 11.33
CA LEU A 17 28.13 -25.77 10.70
C LEU A 17 27.18 -26.59 11.57
N VAL A 18 26.12 -27.10 10.96
CA VAL A 18 25.17 -27.97 11.62
C VAL A 18 25.62 -29.43 11.48
N ASP A 19 26.54 -29.86 12.36
CA ASP A 19 27.12 -31.22 12.31
C ASP A 19 26.08 -32.35 12.44
N THR A 20 24.93 -32.05 13.06
CA THR A 20 23.82 -33.01 13.19
C THR A 20 23.09 -33.27 11.88
N ILE A 21 23.16 -32.36 10.90
CA ILE A 21 22.59 -32.59 9.57
C ILE A 21 23.64 -33.28 8.71
N ASN A 22 23.42 -34.57 8.46
CA ASN A 22 24.32 -35.40 7.68
C ASN A 22 23.53 -36.43 6.84
N ARG A 23 24.18 -37.48 6.35
CA ARG A 23 23.52 -38.54 5.57
C ARG A 23 22.46 -39.31 6.37
N GLY A 24 22.68 -39.53 7.66
CA GLY A 24 21.80 -40.32 8.53
C GLY A 24 20.69 -39.52 9.20
N GLN A 25 20.93 -38.24 9.50
CA GLN A 25 19.94 -37.32 10.07
C GLN A 25 19.77 -36.11 9.15
N ALA A 26 18.61 -36.01 8.50
CA ALA A 26 18.35 -34.98 7.49
C ALA A 26 17.77 -33.67 8.07
N ILE A 27 17.34 -33.67 9.33
CA ILE A 27 16.59 -32.55 9.94
C ILE A 27 17.15 -32.18 11.31
N ARG A 28 17.17 -30.87 11.60
CA ARG A 28 17.46 -30.29 12.92
C ARG A 28 16.36 -29.32 13.33
N ASP A 29 15.85 -29.49 14.54
CA ASP A 29 14.95 -28.53 15.19
C ASP A 29 15.75 -27.41 15.87
N THR A 30 15.16 -26.21 15.92
CA THR A 30 15.75 -25.06 16.60
C THR A 30 14.63 -24.20 17.21
N PRO A 31 14.59 -24.03 18.55
CA PRO A 31 13.66 -23.11 19.20
C PRO A 31 14.01 -21.66 18.86
N LEU A 32 12.98 -20.84 18.67
CA LEU A 32 13.10 -19.39 18.50
C LEU A 32 12.76 -18.68 19.83
N PRO A 33 13.59 -17.75 20.30
CA PRO A 33 13.29 -16.94 21.49
C PRO A 33 12.28 -15.81 21.23
N PHE A 34 11.77 -15.70 19.99
CA PHE A 34 10.88 -14.65 19.52
C PHE A 34 9.71 -15.24 18.71
N ARG A 35 8.74 -14.40 18.35
CA ARG A 35 7.65 -14.77 17.44
C ARG A 35 8.07 -14.50 16.00
N LEU A 36 7.88 -15.49 15.13
CA LEU A 36 8.09 -15.34 13.70
C LEU A 36 6.73 -15.33 12.98
N PRO A 37 6.22 -14.16 12.58
CA PRO A 37 5.05 -14.05 11.72
C PRO A 37 5.30 -14.66 10.34
N PHE A 38 4.44 -15.57 9.91
CA PHE A 38 4.47 -16.19 8.57
C PHE A 38 3.06 -16.59 8.14
N PHE A 39 2.59 -16.08 7.00
CA PHE A 39 1.22 -16.23 6.52
C PHE A 39 0.12 -15.87 7.56
N GLY A 40 0.37 -14.94 8.46
CA GLY A 40 -0.56 -14.52 9.52
C GLY A 40 -0.60 -15.47 10.70
N PHE A 41 0.29 -16.46 10.75
CA PHE A 41 0.51 -17.33 11.90
C PHE A 41 1.81 -16.96 12.61
N ASP A 42 1.90 -17.24 13.90
CA ASP A 42 3.09 -17.01 14.71
C ASP A 42 3.80 -18.32 15.05
N PHE A 43 5.05 -18.46 14.64
CA PHE A 43 5.87 -19.64 14.92
C PHE A 43 6.98 -19.34 15.96
N ARG A 44 7.31 -20.36 16.76
CA ARG A 44 8.38 -20.31 17.79
C ARG A 44 9.42 -21.41 17.63
N TYR A 45 9.31 -22.20 16.57
CA TYR A 45 10.21 -23.31 16.27
C TYR A 45 10.39 -23.38 14.76
N ILE A 46 11.62 -23.71 14.36
CA ILE A 46 11.95 -24.02 12.97
C ILE A 46 12.62 -25.38 12.91
N TRP A 47 12.43 -26.07 11.79
CA TRP A 47 13.18 -27.27 11.45
C TRP A 47 13.91 -27.04 10.14
N ILE A 48 15.25 -27.13 10.17
CA ILE A 48 16.09 -26.95 8.99
C ILE A 48 16.34 -28.33 8.38
N HIS A 49 16.01 -28.47 7.10
CA HIS A 49 16.16 -29.72 6.37
C HIS A 49 17.34 -29.70 5.40
N ARG A 50 18.02 -30.84 5.25
CA ARG A 50 19.11 -31.05 4.29
C ARG A 50 18.65 -30.79 2.86
N ASP A 51 17.42 -31.18 2.53
CA ASP A 51 16.83 -31.06 1.20
C ASP A 51 16.37 -29.63 0.83
N GLY A 52 16.90 -28.61 1.51
CA GLY A 52 16.85 -27.21 1.06
C GLY A 52 15.57 -26.45 1.40
N TYR A 53 14.90 -26.83 2.49
CA TYR A 53 13.72 -26.15 3.01
C TYR A 53 13.74 -26.04 4.54
N ILE A 54 12.97 -25.08 5.05
CA ILE A 54 12.77 -24.81 6.47
C ILE A 54 11.29 -25.04 6.78
N LEU A 55 10.99 -25.89 7.75
CA LEU A 55 9.64 -26.21 8.21
C LEU A 55 9.30 -25.47 9.50
N PHE A 56 8.01 -25.21 9.70
CA PHE A 56 7.44 -24.64 10.93
C PHE A 56 6.42 -25.55 11.61
N ASN A 57 6.16 -26.73 11.06
CA ASN A 57 5.38 -27.80 11.68
C ASN A 57 5.95 -29.17 11.28
N LYS A 58 5.27 -30.26 11.67
CA LYS A 58 5.70 -31.64 11.40
C LYS A 58 5.83 -31.94 9.90
N GLY A 59 4.97 -31.33 9.09
CA GLY A 59 4.88 -31.57 7.65
C GLY A 59 4.47 -32.99 7.28
N LEU A 60 4.87 -33.42 6.08
CA LEU A 60 4.61 -34.76 5.55
C LEU A 60 5.81 -35.69 5.75
N LEU A 61 5.56 -37.00 5.81
CA LEU A 61 6.65 -37.99 5.86
C LEU A 61 7.33 -38.15 4.50
N GLU A 62 6.57 -37.99 3.41
CA GLU A 62 7.03 -38.14 2.04
C GLU A 62 6.33 -37.12 1.13
N TYR A 63 7.07 -36.58 0.17
CA TYR A 63 6.55 -35.61 -0.80
C TYR A 63 6.49 -36.25 -2.18
N ALA A 64 5.33 -36.16 -2.84
CA ALA A 64 5.23 -36.51 -4.25
C ALA A 64 6.00 -35.50 -5.11
N SER A 65 6.64 -35.97 -6.18
CA SER A 65 7.32 -35.14 -7.18
C SER A 65 6.52 -35.20 -8.49
N PRO A 66 6.17 -34.05 -9.13
CA PRO A 66 6.39 -32.68 -8.70
C PRO A 66 5.62 -32.32 -7.42
N VAL A 67 6.19 -31.41 -6.63
CA VAL A 67 5.60 -30.98 -5.35
C VAL A 67 4.46 -30.01 -5.67
N LYS A 68 3.31 -30.21 -5.03
CA LYS A 68 2.15 -29.34 -5.19
C LYS A 68 1.64 -28.88 -3.83
N PHE A 69 1.61 -27.57 -3.66
CA PHE A 69 1.06 -26.92 -2.48
C PHE A 69 -0.14 -26.03 -2.82
N PRO A 70 -1.12 -25.89 -1.91
CA PRO A 70 -1.26 -26.65 -0.67
C PRO A 70 -1.45 -28.15 -0.92
N THR A 71 -1.08 -29.01 0.03
CA THR A 71 -1.06 -30.46 -0.22
C THR A 71 -2.48 -30.99 -0.46
N PRO A 72 -2.75 -31.66 -1.60
CA PRO A 72 -4.11 -32.09 -1.95
C PRO A 72 -4.60 -33.27 -1.11
N PHE A 73 -3.69 -34.08 -0.57
CA PHE A 73 -4.02 -35.30 0.17
C PHE A 73 -3.02 -35.54 1.30
N ILE A 74 -3.51 -35.88 2.49
CA ILE A 74 -2.71 -36.30 3.65
C ILE A 74 -3.01 -37.76 3.92
N ARG A 75 -1.99 -38.62 3.99
CA ARG A 75 -2.17 -40.07 4.16
C ARG A 75 -2.60 -40.41 5.58
N ASP A 76 -1.92 -39.82 6.57
CA ASP A 76 -2.20 -40.04 7.99
C ASP A 76 -2.32 -38.72 8.75
N PRO A 77 -3.56 -38.21 8.96
CA PRO A 77 -3.79 -36.94 9.67
C PRO A 77 -3.34 -36.93 11.14
N THR A 78 -3.04 -38.09 11.73
CA THR A 78 -2.55 -38.16 13.11
C THR A 78 -1.05 -37.89 13.22
N ARG A 79 -0.32 -38.09 12.12
CA ARG A 79 1.14 -37.98 12.06
C ARG A 79 1.62 -36.91 11.08
N GLU A 80 0.81 -36.57 10.10
CA GLU A 80 1.12 -35.64 9.02
C GLU A 80 0.19 -34.41 9.05
N GLU A 81 0.77 -33.27 8.73
CA GLU A 81 0.07 -31.99 8.63
C GLU A 81 0.46 -31.33 7.30
N ASP A 82 -0.40 -30.45 6.77
CA ASP A 82 -0.04 -29.64 5.60
C ASP A 82 1.20 -28.82 5.98
N PRO A 83 2.32 -28.94 5.24
CA PRO A 83 3.61 -28.47 5.73
C PRO A 83 3.70 -26.96 5.60
N SER A 84 3.89 -26.26 6.72
CA SER A 84 4.22 -24.84 6.70
C SER A 84 5.72 -24.69 6.47
N LEU A 85 6.12 -24.14 5.32
CA LEU A 85 7.52 -24.17 4.90
C LEU A 85 7.98 -22.97 4.07
N ILE A 86 9.29 -22.72 4.15
CA ILE A 86 10.07 -21.85 3.26
C ILE A 86 11.05 -22.75 2.48
N ALA A 87 10.93 -22.76 1.15
CA ALA A 87 11.78 -23.55 0.28
C ALA A 87 12.57 -22.64 -0.68
N PRO A 88 13.82 -22.26 -0.35
CA PRO A 88 14.73 -21.68 -1.33
C PRO A 88 15.10 -22.69 -2.43
N TRP A 89 15.15 -23.99 -2.12
CA TRP A 89 15.47 -25.04 -3.08
C TRP A 89 14.99 -26.41 -2.60
N PHE A 90 13.76 -26.82 -2.94
CA PHE A 90 13.22 -28.11 -2.53
C PHE A 90 13.49 -29.17 -3.61
N SER A 91 14.51 -29.99 -3.38
CA SER A 91 14.80 -31.24 -4.10
C SER A 91 15.64 -32.14 -3.21
N TYR A 92 15.68 -33.45 -3.46
CA TYR A 92 16.48 -34.38 -2.65
C TYR A 92 17.98 -34.13 -2.85
N GLN A 93 18.71 -33.89 -1.76
CA GLN A 93 20.13 -33.49 -1.78
C GLN A 93 20.96 -34.38 -0.86
N ASP A 94 22.27 -34.39 -1.12
CA ASP A 94 23.27 -35.04 -0.29
C ASP A 94 24.48 -34.11 -0.08
N ILE A 95 25.23 -34.36 0.99
CA ILE A 95 26.43 -33.59 1.33
C ILE A 95 27.65 -34.42 0.89
N PRO A 96 28.45 -33.94 -0.08
CA PRO A 96 29.60 -34.69 -0.57
C PRO A 96 30.75 -34.66 0.42
N ASN A 97 31.21 -35.83 0.86
CA ASN A 97 32.39 -35.95 1.75
C ASN A 97 33.71 -35.50 1.10
N SER A 98 33.75 -35.41 -0.24
CA SER A 98 34.96 -35.07 -1.00
C SER A 98 35.27 -33.57 -1.04
N VAL A 99 34.34 -32.72 -0.60
CA VAL A 99 34.49 -31.26 -0.64
C VAL A 99 34.57 -30.73 0.77
N GLU A 100 35.71 -30.12 1.11
CA GLU A 100 35.89 -29.51 2.42
C GLU A 100 34.92 -28.33 2.62
N GLY A 101 34.26 -28.29 3.78
CA GLY A 101 33.27 -27.27 4.11
C GLY A 101 31.94 -27.40 3.36
N ALA A 102 31.64 -28.55 2.76
CA ALA A 102 30.29 -28.85 2.30
C ALA A 102 29.37 -29.16 3.50
N GLY A 103 28.17 -28.59 3.50
CA GLY A 103 27.23 -28.80 4.60
C GLY A 103 26.16 -27.73 4.70
N VAL A 104 25.34 -27.85 5.75
CA VAL A 104 24.30 -26.89 6.10
C VAL A 104 24.79 -26.05 7.26
N TYR A 105 24.79 -24.74 7.09
CA TYR A 105 25.18 -23.76 8.11
C TYR A 105 23.94 -23.02 8.59
N SER A 106 23.80 -22.82 9.89
CA SER A 106 22.67 -22.10 10.46
C SER A 106 23.14 -21.18 11.59
N GLN A 107 22.73 -19.91 11.51
CA GLN A 107 23.03 -18.90 12.51
C GLN A 107 21.74 -18.15 12.89
N LEU A 108 21.47 -18.07 14.19
CA LEU A 108 20.44 -17.22 14.77
C LEU A 108 21.10 -15.95 15.30
N VAL A 109 20.71 -14.80 14.77
CA VAL A 109 21.27 -13.49 15.11
C VAL A 109 20.23 -12.67 15.87
N ASN A 110 20.56 -12.26 17.08
CA ASN A 110 19.83 -11.23 17.80
C ASN A 110 20.55 -9.90 17.59
N LEU A 111 19.94 -8.98 16.84
CA LEU A 111 20.56 -7.72 16.44
C LEU A 111 20.78 -6.74 17.61
N ALA A 112 20.10 -6.95 18.74
CA ALA A 112 20.33 -6.15 19.95
C ALA A 112 21.63 -6.54 20.65
N SER A 113 21.98 -7.83 20.68
CA SER A 113 23.16 -8.36 21.38
C SER A 113 24.36 -8.69 20.47
N GLU A 114 24.19 -8.60 19.15
CA GLU A 114 25.23 -8.93 18.18
C GLU A 114 26.46 -8.03 18.33
N LYS A 115 27.64 -8.64 18.48
CA LYS A 115 28.92 -7.93 18.65
C LYS A 115 29.51 -7.49 17.31
N ASN A 116 29.23 -8.24 16.24
CA ASN A 116 29.71 -7.89 14.91
C ASN A 116 28.87 -6.76 14.30
N GLU A 117 29.29 -5.52 14.53
CA GLU A 117 28.61 -4.33 14.01
C GLU A 117 28.53 -4.33 12.47
N SER A 118 29.47 -4.96 11.76
CA SER A 118 29.40 -5.03 10.29
C SER A 118 28.24 -5.91 9.82
N LEU A 119 28.04 -7.08 10.45
CA LEU A 119 26.93 -7.99 10.17
C LEU A 119 25.58 -7.33 10.51
N LYS A 120 25.50 -6.71 11.70
CA LYS A 120 24.31 -6.01 12.18
C LYS A 120 23.87 -4.88 11.25
N GLN A 121 24.81 -4.02 10.85
CA GLN A 121 24.52 -2.94 9.91
C GLN A 121 24.14 -3.48 8.54
N ARG A 122 24.78 -4.56 8.07
CA ARG A 122 24.45 -5.20 6.79
C ARG A 122 23.00 -5.71 6.77
N ILE A 123 22.58 -6.46 7.79
CA ILE A 123 21.20 -6.99 7.87
C ILE A 123 20.20 -5.83 7.85
N ARG A 124 20.37 -4.81 8.70
CA ARG A 124 19.45 -3.67 8.78
C ARG A 124 19.31 -2.95 7.45
N ILE A 125 20.45 -2.63 6.84
CA ILE A 125 20.50 -1.89 5.60
C ILE A 125 19.97 -2.72 4.42
N ASP A 126 20.34 -3.99 4.34
CA ASP A 126 19.93 -4.86 3.24
C ASP A 126 18.43 -5.13 3.23
N PHE A 127 17.79 -5.18 4.41
CA PHE A 127 16.34 -5.34 4.51
C PHE A 127 15.58 -4.01 4.44
N LYS A 128 16.21 -2.89 4.78
CA LYS A 128 15.62 -1.56 4.57
C LYS A 128 15.49 -1.24 3.08
N ASP A 129 16.51 -1.57 2.29
CA ASP A 129 16.56 -1.37 0.83
C ASP A 129 16.00 -2.58 0.04
N ALA A 130 15.48 -3.61 0.71
CA ALA A 130 15.10 -4.90 0.11
C ALA A 130 14.02 -4.79 -0.95
N MET A 131 12.93 -4.09 -0.62
CA MET A 131 11.77 -3.98 -1.49
C MET A 131 10.98 -2.71 -1.24
N ILE A 132 10.04 -2.48 -2.14
CA ILE A 132 9.10 -1.38 -2.03
C ILE A 132 8.25 -1.55 -0.75
N GLY A 133 8.31 -0.56 0.14
CA GLY A 133 7.59 -0.57 1.42
C GLY A 133 8.39 -1.11 2.61
N SER A 134 9.68 -1.48 2.45
CA SER A 134 10.54 -1.90 3.58
C SER A 134 11.36 -0.77 4.21
N ALA A 135 11.19 0.49 3.77
CA ALA A 135 12.04 1.61 4.19
C ALA A 135 11.96 1.93 5.70
N ASP A 136 10.86 1.57 6.36
CA ASP A 136 10.63 1.72 7.80
C ASP A 136 10.80 0.40 8.56
N PHE A 137 11.34 -0.64 7.91
CA PHE A 137 11.58 -1.94 8.54
C PHE A 137 12.91 -1.96 9.29
N GLU A 138 12.83 -2.23 10.59
CA GLU A 138 13.98 -2.38 11.47
C GLU A 138 13.96 -3.78 12.10
N PRO A 139 14.73 -4.75 11.57
CA PRO A 139 14.72 -6.10 12.11
C PRO A 139 15.32 -6.15 13.52
N THR A 140 14.74 -7.00 14.38
CA THR A 140 15.25 -7.32 15.73
C THR A 140 16.00 -8.65 15.72
N TYR A 141 15.53 -9.61 14.92
CA TYR A 141 16.14 -10.93 14.76
C TYR A 141 16.37 -11.28 13.30
N ALA A 142 17.39 -12.11 13.05
CA ALA A 142 17.61 -12.73 11.76
C ALA A 142 18.04 -14.19 11.89
N ILE A 143 17.67 -15.00 10.91
CA ILE A 143 18.02 -16.42 10.78
C ILE A 143 18.72 -16.56 9.44
N ILE A 144 19.97 -17.01 9.43
CA ILE A 144 20.77 -17.21 8.23
C ILE A 144 21.01 -18.70 8.06
N VAL A 145 20.51 -19.28 6.97
CA VAL A 145 20.69 -20.70 6.65
C VAL A 145 21.35 -20.83 5.28
N THR A 146 22.50 -21.51 5.22
CA THR A 146 23.30 -21.67 4.00
C THR A 146 23.47 -23.15 3.68
N TRP A 147 23.09 -23.57 2.49
CA TRP A 147 23.42 -24.88 1.94
C TRP A 147 24.61 -24.70 1.03
N LYS A 148 25.79 -25.15 1.49
CA LYS A 148 27.05 -24.93 0.79
C LYS A 148 27.53 -26.23 0.15
N ASN A 149 27.86 -26.14 -1.13
CA ASN A 149 28.41 -27.24 -1.92
C ASN A 149 27.60 -28.55 -1.83
N VAL A 150 26.27 -28.45 -1.82
CA VAL A 150 25.37 -29.62 -1.76
C VAL A 150 25.17 -30.22 -3.15
N THR A 151 25.15 -31.56 -3.24
CA THR A 151 24.93 -32.30 -4.50
C THR A 151 23.53 -32.90 -4.54
N HIS A 152 23.06 -33.26 -5.73
CA HIS A 152 21.80 -34.01 -5.87
C HIS A 152 21.92 -35.41 -5.25
N ALA A 153 20.80 -35.91 -4.71
CA ALA A 153 20.70 -37.28 -4.23
C ALA A 153 20.83 -38.30 -5.38
N ASN A 154 21.21 -39.54 -5.06
CA ASN A 154 21.32 -40.65 -6.02
C ASN A 154 22.36 -40.48 -7.16
N ARG A 155 23.27 -39.51 -7.04
CA ARG A 155 24.40 -39.33 -7.95
C ARG A 155 25.22 -40.61 -8.10
N MET A 156 25.51 -41.02 -9.33
CA MET A 156 26.44 -42.13 -9.59
C MET A 156 27.87 -41.74 -9.18
N PRO A 157 28.62 -42.60 -8.46
CA PRO A 157 29.99 -42.30 -8.06
C PRO A 157 30.92 -41.91 -9.22
N SER A 158 30.69 -42.48 -10.41
CA SER A 158 31.46 -42.24 -11.63
C SER A 158 31.15 -40.91 -12.34
N SER A 159 30.06 -40.22 -12.01
CA SER A 159 29.71 -38.95 -12.64
C SER A 159 30.49 -37.78 -12.03
N THR A 160 30.64 -36.69 -12.81
CA THR A 160 31.29 -35.47 -12.34
C THR A 160 30.51 -34.85 -11.19
N LEU A 161 31.20 -34.51 -10.09
CA LEU A 161 30.55 -33.87 -8.95
C LEU A 161 30.09 -32.45 -9.32
N LYS A 162 28.79 -32.22 -9.27
CA LYS A 162 28.19 -30.89 -9.41
C LYS A 162 27.58 -30.47 -8.08
N THR A 163 27.87 -29.25 -7.65
CA THR A 163 27.42 -28.73 -6.37
C THR A 163 26.64 -27.42 -6.55
N ASN A 164 25.67 -27.21 -5.67
CA ASN A 164 24.92 -25.97 -5.54
C ASN A 164 25.29 -25.28 -4.23
N THR A 165 25.29 -23.95 -4.24
CA THR A 165 25.46 -23.11 -3.06
C THR A 165 24.40 -22.01 -3.07
N TYR A 166 23.57 -21.99 -2.04
CA TYR A 166 22.49 -21.01 -1.87
C TYR A 166 22.20 -20.78 -0.39
N GLN A 167 21.52 -19.66 -0.09
CA GLN A 167 21.26 -19.21 1.27
C GLN A 167 19.87 -18.59 1.39
N ALA A 168 19.19 -18.87 2.50
CA ALA A 168 17.99 -18.18 2.92
C ALA A 168 18.31 -17.34 4.16
N VAL A 169 17.95 -16.05 4.13
CA VAL A 169 18.03 -15.15 5.28
C VAL A 169 16.63 -14.67 5.63
N ILE A 170 16.18 -14.95 6.85
CA ILE A 170 14.88 -14.55 7.36
C ILE A 170 15.12 -13.44 8.37
N ALA A 171 14.49 -12.28 8.23
CA ALA A 171 14.59 -11.18 9.19
C ALA A 171 13.19 -10.75 9.65
N THR A 172 13.04 -10.49 10.94
CA THR A 172 11.75 -10.13 11.55
C THR A 172 11.90 -9.06 12.62
N ASP A 173 10.87 -8.24 12.78
CA ASP A 173 10.67 -7.30 13.89
C ASP A 173 9.56 -7.80 14.86
N GLU A 174 9.21 -9.10 14.78
CA GLU A 174 8.09 -9.77 15.44
C GLU A 174 6.68 -9.33 14.98
N LYS A 175 6.59 -8.42 13.99
CA LYS A 175 5.33 -8.02 13.34
C LYS A 175 5.35 -8.31 11.84
N ARG A 176 6.44 -7.92 11.18
CA ARG A 176 6.73 -8.14 9.77
C ARG A 176 7.90 -9.10 9.65
N THR A 177 7.87 -9.89 8.57
CA THR A 177 8.91 -10.87 8.28
C THR A 177 9.26 -10.78 6.81
N TYR A 178 10.55 -10.64 6.53
CA TYR A 178 11.10 -10.65 5.19
C TYR A 178 12.04 -11.84 5.03
N VAL A 179 12.01 -12.43 3.84
CA VAL A 179 12.86 -13.55 3.45
C VAL A 179 13.69 -13.14 2.24
N MET A 180 14.98 -13.42 2.29
CA MET A 180 15.93 -13.19 1.23
C MET A 180 16.47 -14.54 0.75
N PHE A 181 16.39 -14.81 -0.54
CA PHE A 181 17.06 -15.95 -1.17
C PHE A 181 18.29 -15.45 -1.94
N ASN A 182 19.45 -16.04 -1.65
CA ASN A 182 20.71 -15.77 -2.34
C ASN A 182 21.15 -17.04 -3.05
N TYR A 183 21.30 -16.99 -4.38
CA TYR A 183 21.77 -18.10 -5.21
C TYR A 183 23.14 -17.75 -5.79
N ASP A 184 24.19 -18.37 -5.25
CA ASP A 184 25.57 -18.10 -5.66
C ASP A 184 25.98 -18.96 -6.86
N ALA A 185 25.81 -20.29 -6.74
CA ALA A 185 26.12 -21.22 -7.80
C ALA A 185 25.06 -22.34 -7.89
N ILE A 186 24.50 -22.53 -9.08
CA ILE A 186 23.51 -23.57 -9.39
C ILE A 186 24.01 -24.36 -10.60
N ASN A 187 24.56 -25.54 -10.36
CA ASN A 187 25.15 -26.42 -11.38
C ASN A 187 24.32 -27.67 -11.67
N TRP A 188 23.39 -28.02 -10.77
CA TRP A 188 22.42 -29.09 -10.96
C TRP A 188 21.00 -28.57 -10.66
N ILE A 189 20.01 -29.15 -11.33
CA ILE A 189 18.61 -28.73 -11.26
C ILE A 189 17.63 -29.89 -11.03
N SER A 190 18.03 -31.16 -11.00
CA SER A 190 17.13 -32.26 -10.68
C SER A 190 17.84 -33.41 -9.95
N ASP A 191 17.15 -34.03 -8.99
CA ASP A 191 17.57 -35.25 -8.29
C ASP A 191 17.22 -36.55 -9.03
N LYS A 192 16.47 -36.48 -10.14
CA LYS A 192 16.05 -37.65 -10.92
C LYS A 192 17.07 -38.09 -11.96
N ASP A 193 18.08 -37.27 -12.22
CA ASP A 193 19.17 -37.57 -13.15
C ASP A 193 20.45 -37.90 -12.39
N ASN A 194 20.73 -39.20 -12.27
CA ASN A 194 21.87 -39.73 -11.53
C ASN A 194 23.24 -39.36 -12.14
N TYR A 195 23.28 -38.81 -13.36
CA TYR A 195 24.51 -38.42 -14.03
C TYR A 195 24.79 -36.95 -13.80
N ASP A 196 24.11 -36.09 -14.58
CA ASP A 196 24.42 -34.68 -14.70
C ASP A 196 23.54 -33.79 -13.79
N GLY A 197 22.51 -34.36 -13.17
CA GLY A 197 21.51 -33.63 -12.40
C GLY A 197 20.78 -32.55 -13.21
N GLN A 198 20.68 -32.70 -14.54
CA GLN A 198 20.10 -31.68 -15.43
C GLN A 198 18.78 -32.10 -16.06
N LYS A 199 18.44 -33.40 -16.02
CA LYS A 199 17.21 -33.94 -16.58
C LYS A 199 16.24 -34.36 -15.49
N GLY A 200 14.94 -34.23 -15.76
CA GLY A 200 13.87 -34.61 -14.83
C GLY A 200 13.18 -33.39 -14.22
N THR A 201 12.46 -33.64 -13.12
CA THR A 201 11.66 -32.62 -12.44
C THR A 201 12.57 -31.64 -11.69
N PRO A 202 12.50 -30.33 -11.99
CA PRO A 202 13.27 -29.31 -11.26
C PRO A 202 12.75 -29.07 -9.84
N PRO A 203 13.53 -28.42 -8.94
CA PRO A 203 13.13 -28.18 -7.56
C PRO A 203 11.92 -27.25 -7.46
N PHE A 204 11.15 -27.41 -6.38
CA PHE A 204 10.16 -26.42 -5.97
C PHE A 204 10.84 -25.27 -5.24
N ILE A 205 10.44 -24.03 -5.56
CA ILE A 205 10.90 -22.81 -4.89
C ILE A 205 9.67 -22.01 -4.51
N GLY A 206 9.54 -21.67 -3.22
CA GLY A 206 8.38 -20.93 -2.75
C GLY A 206 8.05 -21.14 -1.28
N PHE A 207 6.79 -20.94 -0.96
CA PHE A 207 6.27 -20.89 0.41
C PHE A 207 4.94 -21.66 0.49
N ASN A 208 4.71 -22.38 1.59
CA ASN A 208 3.40 -22.97 1.89
C ASN A 208 2.98 -22.56 3.30
N ALA A 209 1.72 -22.15 3.47
CA ALA A 209 1.22 -21.66 4.76
C ALA A 209 1.00 -22.79 5.78
N GLY A 210 0.78 -24.02 5.32
CA GLY A 210 0.42 -25.16 6.18
C GLY A 210 -1.04 -25.16 6.64
N ASN A 211 -1.91 -24.39 5.97
CA ASN A 211 -3.34 -24.24 6.30
C ASN A 211 -4.27 -24.73 5.17
N ARG A 212 -3.75 -25.54 4.22
CA ARG A 212 -4.43 -26.10 3.04
C ARG A 212 -5.04 -25.10 2.05
N THR A 213 -4.89 -23.80 2.27
CA THR A 213 -5.56 -22.77 1.45
C THR A 213 -4.59 -21.84 0.75
N ARG A 214 -3.45 -21.52 1.37
CA ARG A 214 -2.49 -20.54 0.84
C ARG A 214 -1.13 -21.17 0.59
N ALA A 215 -0.65 -21.02 -0.63
CA ALA A 215 0.72 -21.32 -1.03
C ALA A 215 1.17 -20.27 -2.05
N TYR A 216 2.48 -20.10 -2.17
CA TYR A 216 3.10 -19.25 -3.17
C TYR A 216 4.21 -20.04 -3.85
N GLU A 217 4.05 -20.30 -5.14
CA GLU A 217 5.10 -20.86 -5.98
C GLU A 217 5.85 -19.69 -6.65
N PHE A 218 7.18 -19.74 -6.66
CA PHE A 218 7.99 -18.66 -7.25
C PHE A 218 8.03 -18.79 -8.78
N GLU A 219 6.88 -18.50 -9.38
CA GLU A 219 6.68 -18.50 -10.81
C GLU A 219 7.40 -17.30 -11.48
N PRO A 220 7.92 -17.49 -12.70
CA PRO A 220 7.81 -18.70 -13.49
C PRO A 220 8.90 -19.73 -13.13
N TYR A 221 9.85 -19.42 -12.26
CA TYR A 221 11.07 -20.23 -12.10
C TYR A 221 10.89 -21.62 -11.50
N SER A 222 10.11 -21.73 -10.43
CA SER A 222 9.89 -22.98 -9.70
C SER A 222 9.48 -24.15 -10.61
N GLN A 223 10.00 -25.34 -10.33
CA GLN A 223 9.72 -26.61 -11.02
C GLN A 223 9.95 -26.57 -12.54
N GLN A 224 10.80 -25.66 -13.01
CA GLN A 224 11.11 -25.45 -14.43
C GLN A 224 12.62 -25.34 -14.65
N PRO A 225 13.18 -25.80 -15.79
CA PRO A 225 14.64 -25.85 -15.99
C PRO A 225 15.36 -24.49 -15.88
N ARG A 226 14.60 -23.41 -16.00
CA ARG A 226 15.02 -22.02 -15.84
C ARG A 226 15.50 -21.65 -14.42
N VAL A 227 15.30 -22.49 -13.41
CA VAL A 227 15.91 -22.30 -12.07
C VAL A 227 17.44 -22.17 -12.13
N SER A 228 18.07 -22.74 -13.17
CA SER A 228 19.51 -22.56 -13.44
C SER A 228 19.93 -21.10 -13.66
N ARG A 229 18.99 -20.21 -14.03
CA ARG A 229 19.26 -18.78 -14.25
C ARG A 229 19.14 -17.93 -13.00
N LEU A 230 18.68 -18.47 -11.86
CA LEU A 230 18.50 -17.67 -10.64
C LEU A 230 19.75 -16.90 -10.20
N PRO A 231 20.98 -17.44 -10.30
CA PRO A 231 22.20 -16.69 -9.96
C PRO A 231 22.45 -15.43 -10.80
N SER A 232 21.86 -15.32 -12.01
CA SER A 232 22.04 -14.16 -12.89
C SER A 232 20.86 -13.17 -12.85
N LEU A 233 19.85 -13.43 -12.01
CA LEU A 233 18.60 -12.67 -11.93
C LEU A 233 18.41 -12.00 -10.56
N GLY A 234 17.24 -11.41 -10.29
CA GLY A 234 16.84 -10.91 -8.97
C GLY A 234 17.21 -9.46 -8.69
N PHE A 235 18.43 -9.01 -9.03
CA PHE A 235 18.91 -7.64 -8.84
C PHE A 235 18.62 -7.02 -7.45
N GLY A 236 18.41 -7.85 -6.41
CA GLY A 236 18.12 -7.38 -5.06
C GLY A 236 19.32 -6.62 -4.50
N ASN A 237 19.12 -5.39 -4.03
CA ASN A 237 20.20 -4.45 -3.66
C ASN A 237 21.24 -4.22 -4.78
N GLY A 238 20.85 -4.42 -6.04
CA GLY A 238 21.77 -4.34 -7.19
C GLY A 238 22.67 -5.56 -7.37
N LEU A 239 22.41 -6.67 -6.67
CA LEU A 239 23.17 -7.92 -6.79
C LEU A 239 22.39 -8.98 -7.56
N ASN A 240 23.09 -9.68 -8.44
CA ASN A 240 22.56 -10.86 -9.12
C ASN A 240 22.50 -12.04 -8.15
N GLY A 241 21.48 -12.89 -8.30
CA GLY A 241 21.24 -14.04 -7.42
C GLY A 241 20.46 -13.72 -6.15
N ARG A 242 20.11 -12.45 -5.88
CA ARG A 242 19.40 -12.04 -4.66
C ARG A 242 17.93 -11.71 -4.93
N PHE A 243 17.05 -12.34 -4.16
CA PHE A 243 15.60 -12.17 -4.22
C PHE A 243 15.01 -11.88 -2.85
N TYR A 244 14.00 -11.01 -2.79
CA TYR A 244 13.31 -10.64 -1.56
C TYR A 244 11.82 -10.98 -1.60
N PHE A 245 11.28 -11.35 -0.44
CA PHE A 245 9.88 -11.65 -0.23
C PHE A 245 9.42 -11.10 1.11
N GLN A 246 8.29 -10.42 1.15
CA GLN A 246 7.55 -10.18 2.38
C GLN A 246 6.67 -11.40 2.64
N VAL A 247 6.69 -11.96 3.85
CA VAL A 247 6.05 -13.25 4.13
C VAL A 247 5.14 -13.27 5.37
N ASP A 248 4.99 -12.14 6.07
CA ASP A 248 4.21 -12.05 7.30
C ASP A 248 2.72 -12.34 7.12
N GLU A 249 2.08 -11.95 6.01
CA GLU A 249 0.65 -12.18 5.75
C GLU A 249 0.38 -12.80 4.36
N GLU A 250 0.42 -11.96 3.32
CA GLU A 250 0.42 -12.37 1.92
C GLU A 250 1.84 -12.26 1.38
N ILE A 251 2.22 -13.17 0.48
CA ILE A 251 3.56 -13.17 -0.10
C ILE A 251 3.66 -12.08 -1.17
N TRP A 252 4.56 -11.13 -0.96
CA TRP A 252 4.87 -10.08 -1.93
C TRP A 252 6.32 -10.24 -2.41
N PRO A 253 6.56 -10.47 -3.72
CA PRO A 253 7.92 -10.49 -4.27
C PRO A 253 8.46 -9.05 -4.40
N GLY A 254 9.73 -8.87 -4.03
CA GLY A 254 10.42 -7.57 -4.05
C GLY A 254 11.32 -7.35 -5.27
N CYS A 255 11.49 -8.39 -6.06
CA CYS A 255 12.33 -8.37 -7.26
C CYS A 255 11.47 -8.52 -8.51
N CYS A 256 12.01 -8.05 -9.63
CA CYS A 256 11.33 -8.17 -10.90
C CYS A 256 11.28 -9.63 -11.39
N ILE A 257 10.28 -9.91 -12.21
CA ILE A 257 9.99 -11.22 -12.78
C ILE A 257 9.97 -11.10 -14.30
N GLU A 258 10.74 -11.95 -14.96
CA GLU A 258 10.80 -12.03 -16.41
C GLU A 258 9.61 -12.84 -16.95
N ARG A 259 8.46 -12.18 -17.15
CA ARG A 259 7.25 -12.86 -17.65
C ARG A 259 7.46 -13.56 -19.00
N TYR A 260 8.28 -13.00 -19.90
CA TYR A 260 8.52 -13.56 -21.22
C TYR A 260 9.14 -14.97 -21.20
N LEU A 261 9.67 -15.42 -20.06
CA LEU A 261 10.13 -16.79 -19.88
C LEU A 261 8.99 -17.81 -19.89
N ASP A 262 7.74 -17.38 -19.68
CA ASP A 262 6.55 -18.21 -19.76
C ASP A 262 5.44 -17.53 -20.57
N ILE A 263 5.42 -17.80 -21.87
CA ILE A 263 4.41 -17.21 -22.76
C ILE A 263 2.99 -17.73 -22.47
N ASN A 264 2.88 -18.90 -21.85
CA ASN A 264 1.62 -19.60 -21.57
C ASN A 264 1.17 -19.42 -20.12
N TRP A 265 1.73 -18.49 -19.36
CA TRP A 265 1.36 -18.27 -17.95
C TRP A 265 -0.15 -18.03 -17.84
N PRO A 266 -0.92 -18.98 -17.25
CA PRO A 266 -2.38 -18.96 -17.30
C PRO A 266 -3.00 -17.82 -16.51
N THR A 267 -2.28 -17.32 -15.50
CA THR A 267 -2.69 -16.21 -14.64
C THR A 267 -1.90 -14.96 -14.98
N ARG A 268 -2.54 -13.79 -14.80
CA ARG A 268 -1.77 -12.54 -14.80
C ARG A 268 -0.86 -12.57 -13.56
N PRO A 269 0.44 -12.28 -13.65
CA PRO A 269 1.28 -12.13 -12.47
C PRO A 269 0.88 -10.91 -11.66
N LYS A 270 0.94 -11.07 -10.34
CA LYS A 270 0.64 -10.00 -9.39
C LYS A 270 1.73 -8.94 -9.42
N LEU A 271 1.31 -7.70 -9.22
CA LEU A 271 2.15 -6.53 -9.08
C LEU A 271 2.36 -6.23 -7.59
N THR A 272 3.61 -6.00 -7.17
CA THR A 272 3.92 -5.51 -5.83
C THR A 272 4.00 -3.99 -5.86
N PHE A 273 3.32 -3.30 -4.95
CA PHE A 273 3.33 -1.84 -4.93
C PHE A 273 3.12 -1.28 -3.52
N PHE A 274 3.65 -0.07 -3.29
CA PHE A 274 3.47 0.70 -2.07
C PHE A 274 3.42 2.20 -2.37
N PRO A 275 2.55 2.98 -1.71
CA PRO A 275 1.55 2.55 -0.71
C PRO A 275 0.45 1.68 -1.33
N ARG A 276 -0.26 0.90 -0.50
CA ARG A 276 -1.36 0.02 -0.94
C ARG A 276 -2.66 0.78 -1.25
N TYR A 277 -2.70 2.05 -0.86
CA TYR A 277 -3.82 2.96 -1.06
C TYR A 277 -3.32 4.36 -1.39
N GLY A 278 -4.20 5.22 -1.90
CA GLY A 278 -3.94 6.64 -2.02
C GLY A 278 -5.20 7.48 -2.17
N SER A 279 -5.02 8.79 -2.13
CA SER A 279 -6.12 9.75 -2.14
C SER A 279 -6.81 9.80 -3.51
N MET A 280 -8.13 9.90 -3.51
CA MET A 280 -8.92 10.18 -4.71
C MET A 280 -8.54 11.53 -5.36
N LEU A 281 -7.95 12.47 -4.60
CA LEU A 281 -7.44 13.74 -5.14
C LEU A 281 -6.21 13.55 -6.05
N GLY A 282 -5.63 12.34 -6.11
CA GLY A 282 -4.48 12.02 -6.92
C GLY A 282 -3.17 12.58 -6.37
N GLY A 283 -2.08 12.46 -7.13
CA GLY A 283 -0.75 12.94 -6.75
C GLY A 283 0.03 12.01 -5.81
N THR A 284 -0.51 10.84 -5.46
CA THR A 284 0.21 9.85 -4.64
C THR A 284 1.27 9.15 -5.48
N THR A 285 2.52 9.17 -5.01
CA THR A 285 3.61 8.39 -5.61
C THR A 285 3.48 6.91 -5.23
N VAL A 286 3.13 6.07 -6.20
CA VAL A 286 3.02 4.63 -6.06
C VAL A 286 4.27 3.99 -6.64
N ASN A 287 5.08 3.40 -5.77
CA ASN A 287 6.22 2.59 -6.14
C ASN A 287 5.74 1.21 -6.55
N VAL A 288 6.23 0.71 -7.68
CA VAL A 288 5.78 -0.53 -8.32
C VAL A 288 6.95 -1.44 -8.67
N THR A 289 6.80 -2.73 -8.36
CA THR A 289 7.66 -3.85 -8.76
C THR A 289 6.82 -4.95 -9.41
N GLY A 290 7.36 -5.56 -10.47
CA GLY A 290 6.73 -6.66 -11.16
C GLY A 290 7.55 -7.03 -12.39
N PRO A 291 7.35 -6.35 -13.54
CA PRO A 291 8.20 -6.56 -14.70
C PRO A 291 9.63 -6.04 -14.48
N CYS A 292 10.60 -6.62 -15.20
CA CYS A 292 11.99 -6.16 -15.18
C CYS A 292 12.20 -4.97 -16.12
N PHE A 293 12.81 -3.90 -15.59
CA PHE A 293 13.07 -2.65 -16.31
C PHE A 293 14.55 -2.52 -16.70
N PHE A 294 14.98 -3.16 -17.79
CA PHE A 294 16.41 -3.21 -18.14
C PHE A 294 16.96 -1.91 -18.74
N ASP A 295 16.19 -1.21 -19.60
CA ASP A 295 16.62 0.06 -20.19
C ASP A 295 15.99 1.24 -19.41
N PRO A 296 16.80 2.14 -18.82
CA PRO A 296 16.31 3.37 -18.19
C PRO A 296 15.53 4.29 -19.14
N ARG A 297 15.69 4.14 -20.46
CA ARG A 297 15.03 4.95 -21.48
C ARG A 297 13.69 4.39 -21.93
N SER A 298 13.30 3.20 -21.47
CA SER A 298 12.00 2.61 -21.82
C SER A 298 10.85 3.54 -21.44
N ILE A 299 9.81 3.53 -22.28
CA ILE A 299 8.57 4.28 -22.06
C ILE A 299 7.68 3.44 -21.16
N ILE A 300 7.57 3.82 -19.90
CA ILE A 300 6.78 3.10 -18.91
C ILE A 300 5.44 3.83 -18.72
N ARG A 301 4.34 3.08 -18.80
CA ARG A 301 2.98 3.58 -18.59
C ARG A 301 2.33 2.82 -17.44
N CYS A 302 1.79 3.56 -16.48
CA CYS A 302 1.03 3.01 -15.36
C CYS A 302 -0.45 3.32 -15.55
N LYS A 303 -1.28 2.30 -15.46
CA LYS A 303 -2.72 2.39 -15.67
C LYS A 303 -3.46 2.11 -14.37
N PHE A 304 -4.21 3.10 -13.92
CA PHE A 304 -5.13 3.02 -12.78
C PHE A 304 -6.55 2.90 -13.35
N ASP A 305 -7.06 1.68 -13.40
CA ASP A 305 -8.32 1.31 -14.05
C ASP A 305 -8.36 1.74 -15.53
N THR A 306 -8.93 2.91 -15.82
CA THR A 306 -9.05 3.46 -17.17
C THR A 306 -8.07 4.60 -17.47
N LEU A 307 -7.43 5.17 -16.45
CA LEU A 307 -6.55 6.33 -16.57
C LEU A 307 -5.08 5.91 -16.66
N GLU A 308 -4.35 6.45 -17.62
CA GLU A 308 -2.94 6.15 -17.86
C GLU A 308 -2.04 7.33 -17.49
N THR A 309 -0.92 7.03 -16.85
CA THR A 309 0.07 7.99 -16.32
C THR A 309 1.48 7.56 -16.69
N ASP A 310 2.42 8.50 -16.69
CA ASP A 310 3.81 8.22 -17.00
C ASP A 310 4.53 7.60 -15.79
N GLY A 311 5.31 6.55 -16.05
CA GLY A 311 6.17 5.91 -15.05
C GLY A 311 7.56 6.54 -15.02
N ILE A 312 8.07 6.77 -13.81
CA ILE A 312 9.42 7.26 -13.53
C ILE A 312 10.31 6.05 -13.22
N TYR A 313 11.30 5.81 -14.08
CA TYR A 313 12.30 4.76 -13.86
C TYR A 313 13.13 5.05 -12.60
N ARG A 314 13.30 4.05 -11.72
CA ARG A 314 14.16 4.14 -10.53
C ARG A 314 15.28 3.09 -10.55
N SER A 315 14.95 1.85 -10.84
CA SER A 315 15.91 0.74 -10.93
C SER A 315 15.35 -0.39 -11.79
N PRO A 316 16.15 -1.44 -12.08
CA PRO A 316 15.64 -2.62 -12.78
C PRO A 316 14.46 -3.32 -12.12
N ASN A 317 14.30 -3.16 -10.80
CA ASN A 317 13.23 -3.75 -10.02
C ASN A 317 12.07 -2.79 -9.69
N HIS A 318 12.23 -1.48 -9.94
CA HIS A 318 11.37 -0.46 -9.36
C HIS A 318 11.09 0.70 -10.32
N VAL A 319 9.81 1.03 -10.45
CA VAL A 319 9.29 2.25 -11.10
C VAL A 319 8.37 3.00 -10.14
N SER A 320 8.37 4.32 -10.20
CA SER A 320 7.40 5.16 -9.48
C SER A 320 6.33 5.69 -10.45
N CYS A 321 5.06 5.52 -10.13
CA CYS A 321 3.92 6.06 -10.86
C CYS A 321 3.21 7.11 -10.01
N ILE A 322 2.66 8.17 -10.60
CA ILE A 322 1.87 9.16 -9.86
C ILE A 322 0.39 8.90 -10.13
N SER A 323 -0.40 8.66 -9.09
CA SER A 323 -1.82 8.36 -9.24
C SER A 323 -2.60 9.57 -9.79
N PRO A 324 -3.47 9.41 -10.80
CA PRO A 324 -4.28 10.51 -11.30
C PRO A 324 -5.43 10.85 -10.32
N PRO A 325 -5.98 12.08 -10.37
CA PRO A 325 -7.18 12.43 -9.62
C PRO A 325 -8.41 11.69 -10.17
N VAL A 326 -9.23 11.16 -9.27
CA VAL A 326 -10.50 10.49 -9.58
C VAL A 326 -11.60 10.93 -8.63
N MET A 327 -12.86 10.81 -9.06
CA MET A 327 -14.02 11.20 -8.23
C MET A 327 -14.74 10.00 -7.60
N TYR A 328 -14.04 8.88 -7.42
CA TYR A 328 -14.61 7.68 -6.83
C TYR A 328 -13.63 7.05 -5.84
N HIS A 329 -14.16 6.27 -4.91
CA HIS A 329 -13.37 5.47 -3.97
C HIS A 329 -13.62 3.97 -4.21
N GLY A 330 -12.72 3.12 -3.74
CA GLY A 330 -12.81 1.67 -3.92
C GLY A 330 -11.55 1.05 -4.53
N TYR A 331 -11.60 -0.25 -4.77
CA TYR A 331 -10.50 -0.97 -5.42
C TYR A 331 -10.50 -0.71 -6.93
N VAL A 332 -9.31 -0.38 -7.46
CA VAL A 332 -9.02 -0.26 -8.89
C VAL A 332 -7.90 -1.20 -9.31
N ASP A 333 -7.92 -1.60 -10.57
CA ASP A 333 -6.83 -2.37 -11.15
C ASP A 333 -5.66 -1.44 -11.50
N LEU A 334 -4.53 -1.63 -10.83
CA LEU A 334 -3.24 -1.04 -11.17
C LEU A 334 -2.48 -1.99 -12.09
N SER A 335 -2.05 -1.50 -13.25
CA SER A 335 -1.24 -2.27 -14.18
C SER A 335 -0.12 -1.43 -14.79
N VAL A 336 0.94 -2.09 -15.25
CA VAL A 336 2.10 -1.43 -15.86
C VAL A 336 2.38 -2.03 -17.24
N SER A 337 2.73 -1.14 -18.17
CA SER A 337 3.19 -1.44 -19.52
C SER A 337 4.59 -0.85 -19.75
N ILE A 338 5.40 -1.54 -20.55
CA ILE A 338 6.75 -1.13 -20.96
C ILE A 338 6.75 -1.05 -22.49
N ASP A 339 7.27 0.05 -23.04
CA ASP A 339 7.49 0.29 -24.48
C ASP A 339 6.24 0.03 -25.33
N GLN A 340 5.09 0.52 -24.85
CA GLN A 340 3.77 0.34 -25.49
C GLN A 340 3.31 -1.12 -25.60
N GLY A 341 3.92 -2.02 -24.81
CA GLY A 341 3.49 -3.40 -24.68
C GLY A 341 2.16 -3.58 -23.94
N PRO A 342 1.69 -4.82 -23.81
CA PRO A 342 0.46 -5.12 -23.08
C PRO A 342 0.61 -4.92 -21.56
N PHE A 343 -0.51 -4.62 -20.89
CA PHE A 343 -0.61 -4.54 -19.44
C PHE A 343 -0.70 -5.94 -18.81
N LEU A 344 0.46 -6.57 -18.63
CA LEU A 344 0.55 -7.98 -18.25
C LEU A 344 0.51 -8.22 -16.73
N PHE A 345 0.98 -7.26 -15.94
CA PHE A 345 0.99 -7.33 -14.47
C PHE A 345 -0.17 -6.53 -13.90
N TYR A 346 -0.79 -7.04 -12.83
CA TYR A 346 -1.97 -6.42 -12.23
C TYR A 346 -1.89 -6.43 -10.70
N GLY A 347 -2.46 -5.40 -10.07
CA GLY A 347 -2.57 -5.26 -8.63
C GLY A 347 -3.88 -4.54 -8.27
N LYS A 348 -4.43 -4.81 -7.08
CA LYS A 348 -5.64 -4.12 -6.59
C LYS A 348 -5.25 -2.95 -5.71
N TYR A 349 -5.32 -1.74 -6.25
CA TYR A 349 -4.99 -0.51 -5.54
C TYR A 349 -6.25 0.12 -4.96
N TYR A 350 -6.23 0.55 -3.69
CA TYR A 350 -7.41 1.12 -3.04
C TYR A 350 -7.40 2.64 -3.08
N ILE A 351 -8.45 3.26 -3.61
CA ILE A 351 -8.60 4.70 -3.65
C ILE A 351 -9.46 5.13 -2.47
N GLN A 352 -8.93 6.06 -1.66
CA GLN A 352 -9.54 6.55 -0.44
C GLN A 352 -10.10 7.96 -0.59
N PRO A 353 -11.25 8.24 0.05
CA PRO A 353 -11.76 9.60 0.15
C PRO A 353 -10.94 10.43 1.17
N PRO A 354 -10.90 11.77 1.01
CA PRO A 354 -10.04 12.63 1.81
C PRO A 354 -10.38 12.67 3.31
N ASP A 355 -11.62 12.34 3.72
CA ASP A 355 -12.00 12.36 5.15
C ASP A 355 -11.61 11.08 5.93
N MET A 356 -11.21 10.01 5.24
CA MET A 356 -10.91 8.72 5.90
C MET A 356 -9.47 8.60 6.40
N VAL A 357 -8.60 9.55 6.06
CA VAL A 357 -7.14 9.42 6.28
C VAL A 357 -6.62 10.71 6.88
N GLU A 358 -5.58 10.59 7.69
CA GLU A 358 -4.77 11.73 8.08
C GLU A 358 -4.22 12.44 6.83
N ALA A 359 -4.48 13.74 6.74
CA ALA A 359 -4.00 14.53 5.61
C ALA A 359 -2.47 14.58 5.56
N ASP A 360 -1.94 14.72 4.34
CA ASP A 360 -0.50 14.90 4.15
C ASP A 360 -0.04 16.32 4.51
N VAL A 361 -0.99 17.26 4.48
CA VAL A 361 -0.83 18.64 4.92
C VAL A 361 -1.82 18.93 6.05
N ASN A 362 -1.31 19.16 7.26
CA ASN A 362 -2.09 19.45 8.44
C ASN A 362 -1.97 20.93 8.84
N VAL A 363 -3.04 21.49 9.41
CA VAL A 363 -3.03 22.85 9.99
C VAL A 363 -2.95 22.71 11.51
N LEU A 364 -1.94 23.32 12.14
CA LEU A 364 -1.49 22.97 13.50
C LEU A 364 -2.46 23.34 14.65
N ASP A 365 -3.41 24.24 14.44
CA ASP A 365 -4.29 24.77 15.51
C ASP A 365 -5.79 24.74 15.15
N GLY A 366 -6.17 24.07 14.06
CA GLY A 366 -7.55 24.07 13.56
C GLY A 366 -8.06 25.45 13.12
N SER A 367 -7.15 26.41 12.92
CA SER A 367 -7.45 27.79 12.53
C SER A 367 -8.05 27.88 11.13
N ASP A 368 -7.89 26.86 10.29
CA ASP A 368 -8.55 26.68 8.99
C ASP A 368 -10.09 26.69 9.07
N LYS A 369 -10.65 26.41 10.25
CA LYS A 369 -12.11 26.40 10.51
C LYS A 369 -12.66 27.75 10.97
N LEU A 370 -11.79 28.71 11.30
CA LEU A 370 -12.18 30.05 11.75
C LEU A 370 -12.57 30.93 10.56
N GLU A 371 -13.47 31.90 10.78
CA GLU A 371 -13.93 32.82 9.71
C GLU A 371 -12.78 33.70 9.18
N ALA A 372 -11.99 34.26 10.11
CA ALA A 372 -10.99 35.28 9.83
C ALA A 372 -9.75 35.15 10.72
N PRO A 373 -9.01 34.02 10.63
CA PRO A 373 -7.71 33.92 11.29
C PRO A 373 -6.73 34.94 10.70
N GLU A 374 -5.84 35.51 11.52
CA GLU A 374 -4.77 36.39 11.04
C GLU A 374 -3.68 35.60 10.31
N ARG A 375 -3.35 34.42 10.86
CA ARG A 375 -2.34 33.50 10.34
C ARG A 375 -2.74 32.07 10.62
N PHE A 376 -2.27 31.15 9.79
CA PHE A 376 -2.22 29.74 10.19
C PHE A 376 -0.98 29.04 9.64
N THR A 377 -0.55 28.02 10.37
CA THR A 377 0.67 27.27 10.05
C THR A 377 0.30 25.91 9.48
N ILE A 378 0.80 25.65 8.27
CA ILE A 378 0.71 24.35 7.61
C ILE A 378 1.94 23.51 7.95
N GLN A 379 1.76 22.21 8.13
CA GLN A 379 2.81 21.22 8.31
C GLN A 379 2.60 20.09 7.30
N TRP A 380 3.67 19.60 6.67
CA TRP A 380 3.56 18.53 5.67
C TRP A 380 4.60 17.42 5.84
N LYS A 381 4.26 16.24 5.30
CA LYS A 381 5.12 15.04 5.27
C LYS A 381 6.06 15.07 4.08
N HIS A 382 7.22 15.69 4.25
CA HIS A 382 8.18 15.96 3.17
C HIS A 382 8.70 14.69 2.46
N GLU A 383 8.75 13.56 3.17
CA GLU A 383 9.25 12.28 2.66
C GLU A 383 8.41 11.72 1.50
N LYS A 384 7.15 12.18 1.38
CA LYS A 384 6.24 11.77 0.31
C LYS A 384 6.46 12.53 -1.02
N LEU A 385 7.16 13.66 -0.99
CA LEU A 385 7.53 14.43 -2.19
C LEU A 385 8.90 14.02 -2.72
N THR A 386 9.94 14.21 -1.90
CA THR A 386 11.33 13.90 -2.25
C THR A 386 12.19 13.85 -0.99
N TRP A 387 13.30 13.11 -1.06
CA TRP A 387 14.33 13.11 -0.02
C TRP A 387 15.30 14.30 -0.15
N ASP A 388 15.30 15.02 -1.27
CA ASP A 388 16.10 16.24 -1.42
C ASP A 388 15.41 17.43 -0.74
N VAL A 389 15.94 17.79 0.43
CA VAL A 389 15.40 18.87 1.27
C VAL A 389 15.54 20.26 0.64
N ARG A 390 16.38 20.43 -0.40
CA ARG A 390 16.63 21.71 -1.05
C ARG A 390 15.73 21.98 -2.26
N SER A 391 14.89 21.02 -2.65
CA SER A 391 13.94 21.25 -3.74
C SER A 391 12.92 22.33 -3.35
N PRO A 392 12.60 23.27 -4.25
CA PRO A 392 11.53 24.23 -4.03
C PRO A 392 10.14 23.57 -4.18
N VAL A 393 9.19 24.03 -3.37
CA VAL A 393 7.78 23.61 -3.43
C VAL A 393 6.85 24.78 -3.73
N THR A 394 5.75 24.47 -4.41
CA THR A 394 4.66 25.41 -4.63
C THR A 394 3.47 25.02 -3.76
N VAL A 395 2.95 25.98 -2.99
CA VAL A 395 1.74 25.81 -2.18
C VAL A 395 0.56 26.42 -2.94
N ALA A 396 -0.34 25.58 -3.42
CA ALA A 396 -1.48 25.98 -4.24
C ALA A 396 -2.81 25.71 -3.52
N LEU A 397 -3.81 26.55 -3.81
CA LEU A 397 -5.17 26.41 -3.34
C LEU A 397 -6.05 25.83 -4.46
N TRP A 398 -6.80 24.79 -4.12
CA TRP A 398 -7.74 24.11 -5.02
C TRP A 398 -9.14 24.11 -4.43
N GLY A 399 -10.15 24.19 -5.29
CA GLY A 399 -11.56 24.17 -4.91
C GLY A 399 -12.32 23.04 -5.59
N TYR A 400 -13.37 22.55 -4.95
CA TYR A 400 -14.25 21.54 -5.55
C TYR A 400 -15.53 22.18 -6.09
N ARG A 401 -15.97 21.77 -7.29
CA ARG A 401 -17.17 22.29 -7.96
C ARG A 401 -17.99 21.18 -8.63
N GLU A 402 -19.30 21.19 -8.40
CA GLU A 402 -20.29 20.36 -9.09
C GLU A 402 -21.17 21.23 -10.01
N THR A 403 -20.94 21.17 -11.32
CA THR A 403 -21.76 21.90 -12.33
C THR A 403 -22.76 20.98 -13.03
N SER A 404 -23.83 21.55 -13.60
CA SER A 404 -24.84 20.80 -14.37
C SER A 404 -24.33 20.27 -15.72
N GLU A 405 -23.35 20.94 -16.33
CA GLU A 405 -22.87 20.63 -17.68
C GLU A 405 -21.57 19.81 -17.70
N ASN A 406 -20.78 19.85 -16.62
CA ASN A 406 -19.52 19.13 -16.50
C ASN A 406 -19.52 18.22 -15.28
N TYR A 407 -18.92 17.05 -15.46
CA TYR A 407 -18.57 16.10 -14.40
C TYR A 407 -17.87 16.81 -13.22
N PRO A 408 -18.13 16.42 -11.95
CA PRO A 408 -17.50 17.04 -10.78
C PRO A 408 -15.98 17.12 -10.91
N LYS A 409 -15.40 18.30 -10.60
CA LYS A 409 -13.97 18.54 -10.83
C LYS A 409 -13.33 19.38 -9.74
N LEU A 410 -12.02 19.16 -9.55
CA LEU A 410 -11.14 20.04 -8.80
C LEU A 410 -10.74 21.21 -9.71
N THR A 411 -10.79 22.42 -9.16
CA THR A 411 -10.54 23.68 -9.86
C THR A 411 -9.41 24.41 -9.15
N TYR A 412 -8.34 24.72 -9.88
CA TYR A 412 -7.22 25.50 -9.35
C TYR A 412 -7.67 26.94 -9.03
N ILE A 413 -7.34 27.45 -7.84
CA ILE A 413 -7.72 28.79 -7.38
C ILE A 413 -6.57 29.77 -7.51
N ASP A 414 -5.52 29.60 -6.72
CA ASP A 414 -4.37 30.51 -6.66
C ASP A 414 -3.13 29.82 -6.04
N VAL A 415 -1.95 30.44 -6.18
CA VAL A 415 -0.76 30.12 -5.37
C VAL A 415 -0.82 30.95 -4.09
N LEU A 416 -0.61 30.30 -2.94
CA LEU A 416 -0.71 30.94 -1.62
C LEU A 416 0.58 31.67 -1.22
N THR A 417 1.71 31.27 -1.76
CA THR A 417 3.03 31.73 -1.33
C THR A 417 3.79 32.33 -2.50
N ASP A 418 4.23 33.58 -2.37
CA ASP A 418 5.09 34.22 -3.37
C ASP A 418 6.58 33.95 -3.09
N ASP A 419 6.92 33.54 -1.86
CA ASP A 419 8.27 33.16 -1.44
C ASP A 419 8.64 31.73 -1.87
N THR A 420 9.94 31.51 -2.08
CA THR A 420 10.48 30.17 -2.33
C THR A 420 10.51 29.37 -1.03
N ILE A 421 9.63 28.37 -0.92
CA ILE A 421 9.59 27.44 0.20
C ILE A 421 10.36 26.18 -0.19
N LEU A 422 11.13 25.63 0.74
CA LEU A 422 11.89 24.40 0.52
C LEU A 422 11.15 23.21 1.10
N VAL A 423 11.30 22.04 0.47
CA VAL A 423 10.78 20.76 0.97
C VAL A 423 11.17 20.52 2.43
N GLY A 424 12.40 20.88 2.79
CA GLY A 424 12.98 20.70 4.12
C GLY A 424 12.43 21.59 5.24
N ASP A 425 11.64 22.62 4.92
CA ASP A 425 11.11 23.55 5.93
C ASP A 425 10.07 22.87 6.85
N ARG A 426 9.39 21.83 6.34
CA ARG A 426 8.38 20.97 7.02
C ARG A 426 7.12 21.68 7.50
N HIS A 427 7.21 22.97 7.81
CA HIS A 427 6.09 23.83 8.17
C HIS A 427 6.30 25.22 7.61
N HIS A 428 5.19 25.93 7.37
CA HIS A 428 5.21 27.30 6.89
C HIS A 428 3.99 28.05 7.43
N SER A 429 4.18 29.30 7.85
CA SER A 429 3.11 30.13 8.40
C SER A 429 2.62 31.10 7.32
N LEU A 430 1.34 31.02 6.99
CA LEU A 430 0.69 31.86 6.00
C LEU A 430 0.08 33.08 6.70
N ASP A 431 0.49 34.27 6.27
CA ASP A 431 -0.19 35.53 6.61
C ASP A 431 -1.37 35.73 5.67
N LEU A 432 -2.59 35.78 6.24
CA LEU A 432 -3.81 35.79 5.46
C LEU A 432 -4.23 37.21 5.05
N GLU A 433 -3.67 38.24 5.67
CA GLU A 433 -3.96 39.63 5.28
C GLU A 433 -3.49 39.93 3.85
N VAL A 434 -2.46 39.21 3.39
CA VAL A 434 -1.92 39.31 2.03
C VAL A 434 -3.00 38.99 0.97
N TYR A 435 -3.96 38.12 1.28
CA TYR A 435 -5.02 37.73 0.34
C TYR A 435 -6.13 38.76 0.19
N LYS A 436 -6.16 39.80 1.03
CA LYS A 436 -7.19 40.85 0.99
C LYS A 436 -7.35 41.49 -0.38
N ASN A 437 -6.24 41.67 -1.11
CA ASN A 437 -6.21 42.32 -2.42
C ASN A 437 -6.25 41.34 -3.60
N ARG A 438 -6.19 40.01 -3.37
CA ARG A 438 -6.30 38.99 -4.43
C ARG A 438 -7.69 39.05 -5.08
N TRP A 439 -7.79 38.60 -6.34
CA TRP A 439 -9.03 38.72 -7.12
C TRP A 439 -9.26 37.53 -8.07
N ASN A 440 -10.17 36.63 -7.69
CA ASN A 440 -10.58 35.44 -8.45
C ASN A 440 -12.11 35.40 -8.64
N TRP A 441 -12.65 36.34 -9.39
CA TRP A 441 -14.10 36.57 -9.55
C TRP A 441 -14.87 35.39 -10.15
N ASP A 442 -14.20 34.55 -10.94
CA ASP A 442 -14.74 33.35 -11.60
C ASP A 442 -14.86 32.13 -10.66
N LYS A 443 -14.41 32.26 -9.41
CA LYS A 443 -14.29 31.16 -8.43
C LYS A 443 -15.06 31.42 -7.12
N LEU A 444 -15.85 32.49 -7.07
CA LEU A 444 -16.56 32.91 -5.85
C LEU A 444 -17.72 32.00 -5.44
N ASP A 445 -18.13 31.07 -6.30
CA ASP A 445 -19.09 30.00 -5.99
C ASP A 445 -18.46 28.80 -5.25
N ILE A 446 -17.14 28.78 -5.11
CA ILE A 446 -16.42 27.71 -4.40
C ILE A 446 -16.35 28.07 -2.91
N HIS A 447 -16.97 27.24 -2.08
CA HIS A 447 -17.07 27.49 -0.64
C HIS A 447 -16.06 26.71 0.22
N TYR A 448 -15.53 25.61 -0.30
CA TYR A 448 -14.52 24.79 0.39
C TYR A 448 -13.50 24.23 -0.61
N GLY A 449 -12.36 23.81 -0.12
CA GLY A 449 -11.25 23.36 -0.96
C GLY A 449 -10.18 22.61 -0.20
N PHE A 450 -9.00 22.57 -0.82
CA PHE A 450 -7.82 21.86 -0.35
C PHE A 450 -6.57 22.70 -0.61
N ILE A 451 -5.59 22.58 0.27
CA ILE A 451 -4.23 23.04 0.05
C ILE A 451 -3.45 21.88 -0.57
N ALA A 452 -2.77 22.17 -1.67
CA ALA A 452 -1.94 21.25 -2.42
C ALA A 452 -0.49 21.71 -2.37
N ILE A 453 0.43 20.82 -2.04
CA ILE A 453 1.87 21.08 -2.10
C ILE A 453 2.50 20.15 -3.13
N ASN A 454 3.18 20.71 -4.12
CA ASN A 454 3.89 19.98 -5.15
C ASN A 454 5.28 20.58 -5.40
N LEU A 455 6.14 19.85 -6.13
CA LEU A 455 7.46 20.35 -6.52
C LEU A 455 7.29 21.40 -7.62
N THR A 456 7.95 22.54 -7.46
CA THR A 456 7.98 23.59 -8.49
C THR A 456 8.70 23.10 -9.75
N GLU A 457 9.75 22.29 -9.56
CA GLU A 457 10.58 21.72 -10.63
C GLU A 457 10.48 20.18 -10.62
N PRO A 458 9.53 19.59 -11.37
CA PRO A 458 9.34 18.13 -11.40
C PRO A 458 10.46 17.38 -12.13
N GLU A 459 11.31 18.08 -12.89
CA GLU A 459 12.44 17.51 -13.65
C GLU A 459 13.47 16.83 -12.73
N ILE A 460 13.53 17.21 -11.45
CA ILE A 460 14.36 16.57 -10.42
C ILE A 460 14.02 15.06 -10.30
N LEU A 461 12.78 14.67 -10.58
CA LEU A 461 12.35 13.27 -10.49
C LEU A 461 12.81 12.45 -11.69
N ARG A 462 12.80 13.06 -12.88
CA ARG A 462 13.28 12.53 -14.16
C ARG A 462 13.32 13.67 -15.18
N ASP A 463 14.38 13.70 -15.98
CA ASP A 463 14.54 14.65 -17.07
C ASP A 463 13.32 14.64 -18.02
N GLY A 464 12.71 15.81 -18.24
CA GLY A 464 11.48 15.99 -19.01
C GLY A 464 10.17 15.54 -18.34
N SER A 465 10.18 15.17 -17.05
CA SER A 465 8.95 14.86 -16.32
C SER A 465 8.08 16.10 -16.14
N ARG A 466 6.81 16.01 -16.52
CA ARG A 466 5.80 17.07 -16.29
C ARG A 466 4.94 16.84 -15.05
N GLN A 467 5.09 15.69 -14.39
CA GLN A 467 4.25 15.29 -13.26
C GLN A 467 5.04 15.37 -11.96
N SER A 468 4.47 16.08 -10.99
CA SER A 468 4.93 16.09 -9.60
C SER A 468 3.94 15.32 -8.72
N PRO A 469 4.42 14.59 -7.70
CA PRO A 469 3.60 14.19 -6.57
C PRO A 469 2.93 15.42 -5.94
N VAL A 470 1.77 15.20 -5.33
CA VAL A 470 0.99 16.25 -4.67
C VAL A 470 0.58 15.77 -3.29
N LEU A 471 0.92 16.56 -2.27
CA LEU A 471 0.41 16.40 -0.92
C LEU A 471 -0.86 17.23 -0.77
N TRP A 472 -1.90 16.64 -0.19
CA TRP A 472 -3.18 17.30 0.00
C TRP A 472 -3.48 17.50 1.47
N SER A 473 -4.11 18.63 1.79
CA SER A 473 -4.74 18.85 3.08
C SER A 473 -6.06 18.08 3.19
N GLY A 474 -6.62 18.04 4.40
CA GLY A 474 -8.03 17.75 4.57
C GLY A 474 -8.90 18.84 3.90
N PRO A 475 -10.18 18.56 3.67
CA PRO A 475 -11.11 19.58 3.21
C PRO A 475 -11.26 20.70 4.24
N LEU A 476 -11.22 21.93 3.75
CA LEU A 476 -11.30 23.14 4.59
C LEU A 476 -12.20 24.21 3.94
N PRO A 477 -12.93 24.98 4.75
CA PRO A 477 -13.77 26.05 4.23
C PRO A 477 -12.90 27.23 3.78
N LEU A 478 -13.27 27.90 2.68
CA LEU A 478 -12.43 28.93 2.05
C LEU A 478 -12.76 30.36 2.52
N GLY A 479 -13.34 30.49 3.71
CA GLY A 479 -13.69 31.79 4.32
C GLY A 479 -12.50 32.71 4.48
N TRP A 480 -11.42 32.20 5.05
CA TRP A 480 -10.18 32.94 5.25
C TRP A 480 -9.57 33.50 3.95
N TYR A 481 -9.81 32.85 2.80
CA TYR A 481 -9.31 33.30 1.48
C TYR A 481 -10.29 34.22 0.75
N PHE A 482 -11.57 33.82 0.64
CA PHE A 482 -12.55 34.52 -0.19
C PHE A 482 -13.33 35.61 0.54
N ARG A 483 -13.31 35.70 1.88
CA ARG A 483 -14.04 36.71 2.68
C ARG A 483 -13.96 38.11 2.11
N HIS A 484 -12.77 38.61 1.79
CA HIS A 484 -12.59 39.95 1.26
C HIS A 484 -13.12 40.11 -0.16
N GLN A 485 -13.16 39.04 -0.94
CA GLN A 485 -13.68 39.02 -2.30
C GLN A 485 -15.21 38.95 -2.29
N TRP A 486 -15.79 38.12 -1.42
CA TRP A 486 -17.23 38.05 -1.18
C TRP A 486 -17.78 39.35 -0.61
N HIS A 487 -17.09 39.97 0.35
CA HIS A 487 -17.49 41.28 0.87
C HIS A 487 -17.49 42.37 -0.23
N ARG A 488 -16.58 42.30 -1.21
CA ARG A 488 -16.56 43.23 -2.35
C ARG A 488 -17.71 42.99 -3.34
N LYS A 489 -18.10 41.72 -3.55
CA LYS A 489 -19.16 41.35 -4.51
C LYS A 489 -20.58 41.44 -3.94
N PHE A 490 -20.77 40.91 -2.74
CA PHE A 490 -22.08 40.72 -2.10
C PHE A 490 -22.31 41.72 -0.94
N GLY A 491 -21.28 42.47 -0.52
CA GLY A 491 -21.39 43.44 0.56
C GLY A 491 -21.25 42.81 1.95
N LYS A 492 -21.75 43.50 2.98
CA LYS A 492 -21.60 43.07 4.39
C LYS A 492 -22.39 41.79 4.72
N ASN A 493 -23.47 41.53 4.01
CA ASN A 493 -24.40 40.43 4.30
C ASN A 493 -24.07 39.14 3.53
N TRP A 494 -22.89 39.05 2.91
CA TRP A 494 -22.48 37.93 2.07
C TRP A 494 -22.67 36.55 2.73
N LYS A 495 -22.49 36.42 4.06
CA LYS A 495 -22.73 35.17 4.81
C LYS A 495 -24.19 34.74 4.74
N LYS A 496 -25.10 35.69 5.00
CA LYS A 496 -26.55 35.49 4.93
C LYS A 496 -26.96 35.18 3.49
N ASP A 497 -26.45 35.91 2.51
CA ASP A 497 -26.76 35.69 1.10
C ASP A 497 -26.34 34.28 0.62
N ILE A 498 -25.15 33.80 1.01
CA ILE A 498 -24.68 32.44 0.70
C ILE A 498 -25.58 31.39 1.38
N CYS A 499 -25.98 31.64 2.63
CA CYS A 499 -26.88 30.74 3.36
C CYS A 499 -28.28 30.69 2.74
N GLU A 500 -28.85 31.84 2.38
CA GLU A 500 -30.15 31.94 1.71
C GLU A 500 -30.13 31.23 0.35
N ASP A 501 -29.08 31.44 -0.45
CA ASP A 501 -28.91 30.72 -1.72
C ASP A 501 -28.84 29.20 -1.51
N TRP A 502 -28.13 28.72 -0.49
CA TRP A 502 -28.16 27.30 -0.11
C TRP A 502 -29.58 26.85 0.30
N TYR A 503 -30.28 27.62 1.14
CA TYR A 503 -31.62 27.31 1.62
C TYR A 503 -32.64 27.16 0.47
N TYR A 504 -32.59 28.05 -0.52
CA TYR A 504 -33.45 27.96 -1.70
C TYR A 504 -33.05 26.80 -2.64
N ARG A 505 -31.77 26.45 -2.73
CA ARG A 505 -31.30 25.24 -3.46
C ARG A 505 -31.71 23.93 -2.78
N GLU A 506 -31.83 23.91 -1.46
CA GLU A 506 -32.43 22.79 -0.72
C GLU A 506 -33.93 22.69 -1.03
N LYS A 507 -34.66 23.80 -0.93
CA LYS A 507 -36.11 23.86 -1.21
C LYS A 507 -36.49 23.44 -2.63
N SER A 508 -35.74 23.91 -3.63
CA SER A 508 -35.97 23.60 -5.05
C SER A 508 -35.42 22.23 -5.46
N GLY A 509 -34.65 21.60 -4.58
CA GLY A 509 -34.08 20.29 -4.77
C GLY A 509 -35.13 19.18 -4.74
N ARG A 510 -35.05 18.23 -5.67
CA ARG A 510 -35.71 16.94 -5.45
C ARG A 510 -35.11 16.28 -4.21
N PRO A 511 -35.92 15.71 -3.29
CA PRO A 511 -35.41 14.85 -2.22
C PRO A 511 -34.47 13.80 -2.81
N ALA A 512 -33.36 13.53 -2.13
CA ALA A 512 -32.42 12.54 -2.61
C ALA A 512 -33.14 11.18 -2.69
N VAL A 513 -33.36 10.66 -3.91
CA VAL A 513 -33.98 9.35 -4.16
C VAL A 513 -33.12 8.20 -3.58
N GLY A 514 -31.90 8.51 -3.15
CA GLY A 514 -31.06 7.71 -2.26
C GLY A 514 -29.66 8.32 -2.19
N GLY A 515 -28.82 7.84 -1.27
CA GLY A 515 -27.51 8.44 -1.00
C GLY A 515 -27.58 9.65 -0.07
N ALA A 516 -28.66 9.79 0.71
CA ALA A 516 -28.67 10.63 1.90
C ALA A 516 -28.01 9.88 3.06
N GLY A 517 -27.44 10.63 4.00
CA GLY A 517 -26.88 10.10 5.25
C GLY A 517 -27.68 10.54 6.47
N GLN A 518 -27.41 9.93 7.60
CA GLN A 518 -27.89 10.39 8.91
C GLN A 518 -26.71 10.30 9.88
N LEU A 519 -26.45 11.38 10.61
CA LEU A 519 -25.53 11.41 11.74
C LEU A 519 -26.34 11.51 13.03
N CYS A 520 -26.11 10.62 13.97
CA CYS A 520 -26.68 10.70 15.32
C CYS A 520 -25.59 11.14 16.29
N CYS A 521 -25.86 12.19 17.06
CA CYS A 521 -24.99 12.68 18.12
C CYS A 521 -25.66 12.36 19.46
N TYR A 522 -24.84 11.95 20.42
CA TYR A 522 -25.28 11.62 21.77
C TYR A 522 -24.50 12.46 22.77
N ASP A 523 -25.16 12.87 23.85
CA ASP A 523 -24.48 13.52 24.97
C ASP A 523 -23.73 12.51 25.83
N ASP A 524 -23.12 12.99 26.91
CA ASP A 524 -22.40 12.17 27.90
C ASP A 524 -23.32 11.24 28.71
N HIS A 525 -24.63 11.45 28.66
CA HIS A 525 -25.66 10.58 29.23
C HIS A 525 -26.21 9.55 28.24
N GLY A 526 -25.77 9.58 26.98
CA GLY A 526 -26.25 8.70 25.92
C GLY A 526 -27.62 9.09 25.37
N GLU A 527 -28.09 10.31 25.62
CA GLU A 527 -29.31 10.86 25.04
C GLU A 527 -29.04 11.50 23.68
N LEU A 528 -30.00 11.40 22.77
CA LEU A 528 -29.89 11.95 21.41
C LEU A 528 -29.93 13.48 21.44
N ILE A 529 -28.86 14.12 20.99
CA ILE A 529 -28.82 15.57 20.78
C ILE A 529 -29.46 15.87 19.42
N ARG A 530 -30.51 16.69 19.41
CA ARG A 530 -31.27 17.03 18.20
C ARG A 530 -30.74 18.30 17.56
N THR A 531 -30.73 18.35 16.23
CA THR A 531 -30.34 19.58 15.50
C THR A 531 -31.29 20.74 15.76
N GLY A 532 -32.54 20.46 16.16
CA GLY A 532 -33.49 21.51 16.55
C GLY A 532 -33.13 22.21 17.86
N ASP A 533 -32.44 21.52 18.78
CA ASP A 533 -32.08 22.05 20.09
C ASP A 533 -30.72 22.74 20.07
N THR A 534 -29.79 22.23 19.27
CA THR A 534 -28.48 22.84 19.09
C THR A 534 -27.87 22.53 17.72
N MET A 535 -27.11 23.48 17.18
CA MET A 535 -26.34 23.33 15.95
C MET A 535 -25.32 22.17 15.95
N TYR A 536 -25.00 21.60 17.12
CA TYR A 536 -24.11 20.45 17.28
C TYR A 536 -24.85 19.09 17.34
N GLY A 537 -26.17 19.09 17.20
CA GLY A 537 -26.98 17.87 17.22
C GLY A 537 -26.81 16.98 16.00
N GLY A 538 -27.33 15.75 16.12
CA GLY A 538 -27.39 14.80 15.01
C GLY A 538 -28.25 15.34 13.88
N ARG A 539 -27.82 15.16 12.62
CA ARG A 539 -28.44 15.74 11.44
C ARG A 539 -28.52 14.76 10.26
N PRO A 540 -29.62 14.78 9.47
CA PRO A 540 -29.61 14.19 8.14
C PRO A 540 -28.64 14.94 7.24
N ALA A 541 -28.00 14.20 6.33
CA ALA A 541 -27.12 14.73 5.32
C ALA A 541 -27.75 14.50 3.95
N ARG A 542 -27.73 15.53 3.10
CA ARG A 542 -28.26 15.42 1.73
C ARG A 542 -27.40 14.50 0.87
N ALA A 543 -26.08 14.53 1.05
CA ALA A 543 -25.16 13.56 0.46
C ALA A 543 -24.58 12.64 1.54
N PHE A 544 -24.50 11.35 1.23
CA PHE A 544 -23.87 10.37 2.09
C PHE A 544 -22.36 10.58 2.10
N GLN A 545 -21.76 10.51 3.29
CA GLN A 545 -20.32 10.74 3.47
C GLN A 545 -19.45 9.81 2.61
N PHE A 546 -19.86 8.55 2.40
CA PHE A 546 -19.14 7.60 1.54
C PHE A 546 -19.61 7.61 0.07
N GLY A 547 -20.44 8.58 -0.31
CA GLY A 547 -20.99 8.72 -1.66
C GLY A 547 -21.98 7.63 -2.01
N LYS A 548 -22.52 7.68 -3.23
CA LYS A 548 -23.48 6.68 -3.73
C LYS A 548 -23.01 6.19 -5.09
N HIS A 549 -22.97 4.88 -5.29
CA HIS A 549 -22.67 4.35 -6.61
C HIS A 549 -23.80 4.69 -7.61
N PRO A 550 -23.50 5.16 -8.84
CA PRO A 550 -22.18 5.46 -9.39
C PRO A 550 -21.64 6.82 -8.90
N PHE A 551 -20.40 6.83 -8.38
CA PHE A 551 -19.69 8.00 -7.83
C PHE A 551 -19.29 9.04 -8.90
N LYS A 552 -20.07 9.19 -9.96
CA LYS A 552 -19.68 9.88 -11.19
C LYS A 552 -20.61 11.05 -11.51
N GLN A 553 -21.39 11.47 -10.52
CA GLN A 553 -22.50 12.38 -10.68
C GLN A 553 -22.59 13.33 -9.48
N ARG A 554 -23.32 14.44 -9.67
CA ARG A 554 -23.67 15.39 -8.61
C ARG A 554 -24.29 14.65 -7.42
N MET A 555 -23.99 15.09 -6.19
CA MET A 555 -24.46 14.49 -4.93
C MET A 555 -23.92 13.09 -4.59
N MET A 556 -23.15 12.47 -5.49
CA MET A 556 -22.77 11.07 -5.35
C MET A 556 -21.28 10.87 -5.04
N ILE A 557 -20.49 11.95 -5.00
CA ILE A 557 -19.04 11.88 -4.81
C ILE A 557 -18.71 11.67 -3.32
N PRO A 558 -17.97 10.61 -2.96
CA PRO A 558 -17.56 10.35 -1.57
C PRO A 558 -16.81 11.55 -0.99
N SER A 559 -17.15 11.93 0.24
CA SER A 559 -16.67 13.11 0.97
C SER A 559 -16.96 14.46 0.30
N LEU A 560 -16.66 14.63 -0.98
CA LEU A 560 -16.71 15.93 -1.66
C LEU A 560 -18.15 16.44 -1.82
N SER A 561 -19.10 15.58 -2.19
CA SER A 561 -20.51 16.01 -2.24
C SER A 561 -21.06 16.33 -0.84
N TYR A 562 -20.70 15.53 0.17
CA TYR A 562 -21.09 15.78 1.55
C TYR A 562 -20.55 17.13 2.06
N TRP A 563 -19.28 17.43 1.79
CA TRP A 563 -18.70 18.72 2.12
C TRP A 563 -19.38 19.88 1.40
N LEU A 564 -19.74 19.72 0.12
CA LEU A 564 -20.39 20.78 -0.65
C LEU A 564 -21.79 21.12 -0.13
N HIS A 565 -22.60 20.11 0.20
CA HIS A 565 -24.03 20.28 0.45
C HIS A 565 -24.41 20.30 1.94
N ASP A 566 -23.52 19.80 2.82
CA ASP A 566 -23.84 19.61 4.24
C ASP A 566 -22.83 20.26 5.19
N VAL A 567 -21.52 20.20 4.90
CA VAL A 567 -20.49 20.72 5.82
C VAL A 567 -20.13 22.18 5.55
N ALA A 568 -19.86 22.56 4.30
CA ALA A 568 -19.51 23.94 3.96
C ALA A 568 -20.64 24.93 4.32
N PRO A 569 -21.93 24.66 4.02
CA PRO A 569 -23.03 25.56 4.38
C PRO A 569 -23.16 25.78 5.90
N TYR A 570 -22.85 24.76 6.72
CA TYR A 570 -22.87 24.88 8.19
C TYR A 570 -21.93 25.98 8.70
N PHE A 571 -20.78 26.19 8.05
CA PHE A 571 -19.88 27.28 8.42
C PHE A 571 -20.51 28.65 8.20
N PHE A 572 -21.11 28.89 7.03
CA PHE A 572 -21.71 30.18 6.69
C PHE A 572 -23.03 30.45 7.41
N CYS A 573 -23.87 29.43 7.56
CA CYS A 573 -25.20 29.57 8.15
C CYS A 573 -25.18 29.61 9.68
N CYS A 574 -24.29 28.84 10.31
CA CYS A 574 -24.23 28.71 11.77
C CYS A 574 -22.89 29.19 12.34
N LYS A 575 -21.78 28.52 12.00
CA LYS A 575 -20.52 28.69 12.76
C LYS A 575 -19.92 30.10 12.68
N TRP A 576 -20.10 30.78 11.55
CA TRP A 576 -19.62 32.14 11.32
C TRP A 576 -20.75 33.17 11.39
N ALA A 577 -21.98 32.75 11.70
CA ALA A 577 -23.09 33.67 11.90
C ALA A 577 -22.96 34.36 13.27
N GLU A 578 -23.35 35.63 13.33
CA GLU A 578 -23.40 36.37 14.59
C GLU A 578 -24.53 35.78 15.46
N GLY A 579 -24.19 35.35 16.69
CA GLY A 579 -25.09 34.59 17.56
C GLY A 579 -25.02 33.07 17.41
N GLU A 580 -24.20 32.55 16.48
CA GLU A 580 -23.99 31.12 16.20
C GLU A 580 -25.30 30.31 16.09
N ASP A 581 -25.69 29.64 17.18
CA ASP A 581 -26.85 28.76 17.24
C ASP A 581 -28.16 29.55 17.15
N ASP A 582 -28.23 30.75 17.73
CA ASP A 582 -29.43 31.58 17.79
C ASP A 582 -29.61 32.48 16.55
N ALA A 583 -28.74 32.34 15.56
CA ALA A 583 -28.80 33.13 14.33
C ALA A 583 -29.97 32.67 13.44
N GLU A 584 -30.71 33.62 12.85
CA GLU A 584 -31.77 33.34 11.86
C GLU A 584 -31.25 32.47 10.70
N SER A 585 -29.99 32.67 10.28
CA SER A 585 -29.34 31.85 9.27
C SER A 585 -29.08 30.42 9.73
N CYS A 586 -28.85 30.20 11.02
CA CYS A 586 -28.66 28.86 11.55
C CYS A 586 -29.99 28.12 11.65
N ASP A 587 -31.07 28.82 12.01
CA ASP A 587 -32.42 28.23 11.98
C ASP A 587 -32.83 27.79 10.57
N MET A 588 -32.47 28.55 9.53
CA MET A 588 -32.63 28.12 8.13
C MET A 588 -31.88 26.82 7.83
N PHE A 589 -30.67 26.65 8.38
CA PHE A 589 -29.89 25.42 8.25
C PHE A 589 -30.52 24.25 9.01
N LYS A 590 -30.88 24.45 10.28
CA LYS A 590 -31.55 23.45 11.13
C LYS A 590 -32.86 22.99 10.52
N TYR A 591 -33.62 23.87 9.89
CA TYR A 591 -34.89 23.53 9.23
C TYR A 591 -34.73 22.40 8.19
N TRP A 592 -33.77 22.51 7.28
CA TRP A 592 -33.51 21.45 6.27
C TRP A 592 -32.68 20.28 6.80
N ARG A 593 -32.13 20.40 8.01
CA ARG A 593 -31.26 19.41 8.65
C ARG A 593 -31.82 18.96 10.00
N THR A 594 -33.16 18.96 10.14
CA THR A 594 -33.82 18.56 11.38
C THR A 594 -33.66 17.06 11.59
N SER A 595 -33.13 16.66 12.74
CA SER A 595 -33.11 15.26 13.17
C SER A 595 -34.51 14.70 13.31
N GLN A 596 -34.77 13.50 12.79
CA GLN A 596 -35.99 12.78 13.12
C GLN A 596 -35.92 12.25 14.55
N ASP A 597 -37.03 12.36 15.27
CA ASP A 597 -37.21 11.87 16.64
C ASP A 597 -37.87 10.48 16.70
N CYS A 598 -37.81 9.75 15.57
CA CYS A 598 -38.45 8.45 15.36
C CYS A 598 -39.98 8.43 15.55
N SER A 599 -40.64 9.56 15.83
CA SER A 599 -42.10 9.64 15.99
C SER A 599 -42.86 9.25 14.72
N LEU A 600 -42.21 9.39 13.56
CA LEU A 600 -42.71 9.03 12.24
C LEU A 600 -42.00 7.79 11.64
N TYR A 601 -41.22 7.05 12.43
CA TYR A 601 -40.56 5.84 11.92
C TYR A 601 -41.59 4.76 11.60
N GLN A 602 -41.72 4.44 10.31
CA GLN A 602 -42.45 3.26 9.87
C GLN A 602 -41.48 2.08 9.81
N PRO A 603 -41.66 1.04 10.64
CA PRO A 603 -40.81 -0.14 10.55
C PRO A 603 -40.93 -0.77 9.15
N PRO A 604 -39.83 -1.26 8.55
CA PRO A 604 -39.89 -1.94 7.26
C PRO A 604 -40.82 -3.16 7.35
N GLY A 605 -41.57 -3.42 6.27
CA GLY A 605 -42.43 -4.58 6.16
C GLY A 605 -41.67 -5.90 6.31
N VAL A 606 -42.37 -6.97 6.72
CA VAL A 606 -41.80 -8.31 6.91
C VAL A 606 -41.02 -8.73 5.66
N ALA A 607 -39.73 -9.04 5.81
CA ALA A 607 -38.88 -9.57 4.75
C ALA A 607 -38.83 -11.10 4.83
N SER A 608 -38.80 -11.77 3.68
CA SER A 608 -38.54 -13.22 3.62
C SER A 608 -37.14 -13.47 3.08
N VAL A 609 -36.43 -14.41 3.68
CA VAL A 609 -35.10 -14.85 3.25
C VAL A 609 -35.25 -16.19 2.54
N PHE A 610 -34.78 -16.27 1.28
CA PHE A 610 -34.83 -17.48 0.48
C PHE A 610 -33.47 -17.75 -0.16
N GLY A 611 -32.82 -18.86 0.21
CA GLY A 611 -31.49 -19.25 -0.30
C GLY A 611 -30.32 -18.41 0.25
N ASP A 612 -29.14 -18.55 -0.36
CA ASP A 612 -27.92 -17.81 0.02
C ASP A 612 -28.11 -16.30 -0.15
N PHE A 613 -28.28 -15.61 0.99
CA PHE A 613 -28.13 -14.16 1.19
C PHE A 613 -28.91 -13.20 0.27
N HIS A 614 -30.07 -13.60 -0.25
CA HIS A 614 -30.97 -12.67 -0.95
C HIS A 614 -32.15 -12.26 -0.05
N PHE A 615 -32.26 -10.95 0.21
CA PHE A 615 -33.35 -10.35 0.97
C PHE A 615 -34.43 -9.81 0.01
N LEU A 616 -35.67 -10.24 0.17
CA LEU A 616 -36.84 -9.68 -0.50
C LEU A 616 -37.74 -9.01 0.54
N THR A 617 -37.84 -7.69 0.47
CA THR A 617 -38.75 -6.88 1.29
C THR A 617 -40.09 -6.73 0.57
N PHE A 618 -41.19 -7.13 1.20
CA PHE A 618 -42.53 -6.90 0.68
C PHE A 618 -43.00 -5.49 1.08
N LEU A 619 -43.11 -4.58 0.12
CA LEU A 619 -43.82 -3.32 0.32
C LEU A 619 -45.33 -3.61 0.35
N ILE A 620 -45.98 -3.36 1.48
CA ILE A 620 -47.44 -3.25 1.53
C ILE A 620 -47.74 -1.81 1.11
N VAL A 621 -48.43 -1.64 -0.02
CA VAL A 621 -48.85 -0.35 -0.60
C VAL A 621 -49.90 0.31 0.28
#